data_AF-A0A382G960-F1
#
_entry.id   AF-A0A382G960-F1
#
_cell.length_a   1.000
_cell.length_b   1.000
_cell.length_c   1.000
_cell.angle_alpha   90.00
_cell.angle_beta   90.00
_cell.angle_gamma   90.00
#
_symmetry.space_group_name_H-M   'P 1'
#
loop_
_entity.id
_entity.type
_entity.pdbx_description
1 polymer ?
#
loop_
_entity_poly.entity_id
_entity_poly.type
_entity_poly.pdbx_seq_one_letter_code
_entity_poly.pdbx_strand_id
1 'polypeptide(L)'
;MTDDLSGRLQGALFTECASWIWDQLQEEGIFIQGELIEFILANERKLGIQGESSEVIIAGIVDLTGEDATKMLDSAMIGAVLSWEDEFLALANIPRVES
;
A
#
# COMPACT_ATOMS: atom_id res chain seq x y z
N MET A 1 5.19 11.55 28.84
CA MET A 1 5.38 10.36 28.00
C MET A 1 4.93 10.76 26.63
N THR A 2 5.89 11.07 25.75
CA THR A 2 5.66 11.55 24.40
C THR A 2 5.27 10.35 23.53
N ASP A 3 4.03 10.34 23.04
CA ASP A 3 3.56 9.45 21.99
C ASP A 3 4.30 9.81 20.69
N ASP A 4 5.46 9.18 20.49
CA ASP A 4 6.23 9.23 19.25
C ASP A 4 5.69 8.15 18.29
N LEU A 5 4.44 8.33 17.85
CA LEU A 5 3.80 7.52 16.79
C LEU A 5 3.48 8.35 15.54
N SER A 6 3.92 9.62 15.52
CA SER A 6 3.64 10.62 14.46
C SER A 6 4.23 10.29 13.08
N GLY A 7 5.03 9.23 12.95
CA GLY A 7 5.78 8.92 11.72
C GLY A 7 5.46 7.56 11.07
N ARG A 8 4.43 6.83 11.53
CA ARG A 8 4.10 5.50 11.00
C ARG A 8 2.73 5.46 10.36
N LEU A 9 2.59 4.72 9.26
CA LEU A 9 1.29 4.55 8.60
C LEU A 9 0.43 3.57 9.40
N GLN A 10 -0.24 4.06 10.45
CA GLN A 10 -1.01 3.23 11.37
C GLN A 10 -2.36 3.86 11.72
N GLY A 11 -3.31 3.00 12.16
CA GLY A 11 -4.61 3.44 12.65
C GLY A 11 -5.37 4.28 11.64
N ALA A 12 -5.79 5.49 12.05
CA ALA A 12 -6.56 6.39 11.20
C ALA A 12 -5.81 6.83 9.93
N LEU A 13 -4.50 7.03 10.02
CA LEU A 13 -3.68 7.46 8.87
C LEU A 13 -3.56 6.36 7.81
N PHE A 14 -3.54 5.09 8.24
CA PHE A 14 -3.58 3.95 7.32
C PHE A 14 -4.91 3.90 6.55
N THR A 15 -6.03 4.10 7.25
CA THR A 15 -7.36 4.15 6.61
C THR A 15 -7.49 5.33 5.67
N GLU A 16 -6.94 6.49 6.05
CA GLU A 16 -6.91 7.70 5.22
C GLU A 16 -6.08 7.47 3.95
N CYS A 17 -4.88 6.89 4.08
CA CYS A 17 -4.04 6.54 2.94
C CYS A 17 -4.75 5.59 1.97
N ALA A 18 -5.34 4.50 2.48
CA ALA A 18 -6.06 3.54 1.65
C ALA A 18 -7.25 4.17 0.93
N SER A 19 -8.01 5.04 1.61
CA SER A 19 -9.14 5.76 1.02
C SER A 19 -8.68 6.76 -0.03
N TRP A 20 -7.59 7.48 0.22
CA TRP A 20 -7.03 8.45 -0.71
C TRP A 20 -6.51 7.77 -1.99
N ILE A 21 -5.75 6.68 -1.86
CA ILE A 21 -5.28 5.89 -3.00
C ILE A 21 -6.46 5.38 -3.83
N TRP A 22 -7.54 4.94 -3.17
CA TRP A 22 -8.76 4.49 -3.85
C TRP A 22 -9.40 5.58 -4.71
N ASP A 23 -9.44 6.82 -4.23
CA ASP A 23 -9.93 7.97 -4.99
C ASP A 23 -9.03 8.24 -6.20
N GLN A 24 -7.70 8.25 -6.02
CA GLN A 24 -6.76 8.51 -7.11
C GLN A 24 -6.85 7.45 -8.24
N LEU A 25 -6.94 6.16 -7.87
CA LEU A 25 -7.05 5.08 -8.85
C LEU A 25 -8.32 5.19 -9.69
N GLN A 26 -9.44 5.63 -9.11
CA GLN A 26 -10.67 5.84 -9.87
C GLN A 26 -10.58 7.02 -10.84
N GLU A 27 -9.88 8.09 -10.48
CA GLU A 27 -9.63 9.20 -11.39
C GLU A 27 -8.81 8.75 -12.62
N GLU A 28 -7.92 7.78 -12.45
CA GLU A 28 -7.15 7.13 -13.52
C GLU A 28 -7.94 6.06 -14.30
N GLY A 29 -9.18 5.76 -13.90
CA GLY A 29 -10.01 4.72 -14.50
C GLY A 29 -9.67 3.29 -14.07
N ILE A 30 -8.91 3.13 -12.99
CA ILE A 30 -8.56 1.84 -12.37
C ILE A 30 -9.56 1.55 -11.24
N PHE A 31 -10.36 0.49 -11.41
CA PHE A 31 -11.38 0.11 -10.43
C PHE A 31 -10.91 -1.07 -9.59
N ILE A 32 -10.52 -0.80 -8.35
CA ILE A 32 -10.12 -1.79 -7.34
C ILE A 32 -11.01 -1.65 -6.09
N GLN A 33 -11.23 -2.75 -5.37
CA GLN A 33 -11.93 -2.71 -4.09
C GLN A 33 -11.01 -2.12 -3.01
N GLY A 34 -11.54 -1.24 -2.14
CA GLY A 34 -10.76 -0.65 -1.04
C GLY A 34 -10.10 -1.70 -0.13
N GLU A 35 -10.78 -2.82 0.12
CA GLU A 35 -10.23 -3.95 0.89
C GLU A 35 -8.95 -4.54 0.27
N LEU A 36 -8.81 -4.50 -1.06
CA LEU A 36 -7.60 -4.96 -1.76
C LEU A 36 -6.45 -3.98 -1.61
N ILE A 37 -6.73 -2.68 -1.56
CA ILE A 37 -5.72 -1.64 -1.27
C ILE A 37 -5.20 -1.84 0.15
N GLU A 38 -6.10 -1.93 1.14
CA GLU A 38 -5.73 -2.22 2.52
C GLU A 38 -4.95 -3.53 2.64
N PHE A 39 -5.34 -4.56 1.88
CA PHE A 39 -4.62 -5.82 1.82
C PHE A 39 -3.18 -5.66 1.33
N ILE A 40 -2.96 -4.92 0.23
CA ILE A 40 -1.60 -4.64 -0.29
C ILE A 40 -0.75 -3.97 0.79
N LEU A 41 -1.23 -2.84 1.32
CA LEU A 41 -0.54 -1.99 2.30
C LEU A 41 -0.25 -2.74 3.61
N ALA A 42 -1.19 -3.58 4.07
CA ALA A 42 -1.00 -4.36 5.29
C ALA A 42 0.02 -5.48 5.10
N ASN A 43 0.03 -6.14 3.94
CA ASN A 43 0.90 -7.29 3.72
C ASN A 43 2.35 -6.89 3.43
N GLU A 44 2.63 -5.78 2.75
CA GLU A 44 4.02 -5.30 2.61
C GLU A 44 4.67 -5.00 3.98
N ARG A 45 3.91 -4.41 4.92
CA ARG A 45 4.36 -4.11 6.29
C ARG A 45 4.50 -5.38 7.13
N LYS A 46 3.58 -6.33 6.97
CA LYS A 46 3.65 -7.64 7.62
C LYS A 46 4.88 -8.43 7.16
N LEU A 47 5.25 -8.30 5.89
CA LEU A 47 6.46 -8.89 5.32
C LEU A 47 7.73 -8.08 5.66
N GLY A 48 7.58 -6.83 6.10
CA GLY A 48 8.70 -5.94 6.42
C GLY A 48 9.45 -5.47 5.17
N ILE A 49 8.79 -5.44 4.02
CA ILE A 49 9.37 -5.11 2.71
C ILE A 49 8.83 -3.80 2.15
N GLN A 50 8.07 -3.02 2.93
CA GLN A 50 7.47 -1.77 2.47
C GLN A 50 8.51 -0.77 1.95
N GLY A 51 9.76 -0.84 2.41
CA GLY A 51 10.87 0.00 1.94
C GLY A 51 11.63 -0.54 0.72
N GLU A 52 11.27 -1.71 0.22
CA GLU A 52 11.93 -2.36 -0.92
C GLU A 52 11.39 -1.82 -2.26
N SER A 53 11.96 -2.29 -3.38
CA SER A 53 11.44 -1.93 -4.70
C SER A 53 10.03 -2.49 -4.91
N SER A 54 9.23 -1.82 -5.76
CA SER A 54 7.89 -2.29 -6.11
C SER A 54 7.90 -3.72 -6.67
N GLU A 55 8.96 -4.12 -7.38
CA GLU A 55 9.14 -5.49 -7.87
C GLU A 55 9.21 -6.52 -6.72
N VAL A 56 9.95 -6.20 -5.66
CA VAL A 56 10.08 -7.06 -4.47
C VAL A 56 8.75 -7.11 -3.71
N ILE A 57 8.07 -5.98 -3.57
CA ILE A 57 6.77 -5.90 -2.89
C ILE A 57 5.71 -6.71 -3.66
N ILE A 58 5.63 -6.52 -4.98
CA ILE A 58 4.72 -7.28 -5.85
C ILE A 58 4.99 -8.76 -5.73
N ALA A 59 6.26 -9.19 -5.82
CA ALA A 59 6.63 -10.60 -5.69
C ALA A 59 6.24 -11.17 -4.32
N GLY A 60 6.48 -10.43 -3.23
CA GLY A 60 6.12 -10.84 -1.88
C GLY A 60 4.61 -10.97 -1.65
N ILE A 61 3.82 -10.03 -2.18
CA ILE A 61 2.35 -10.09 -2.11
C ILE A 61 1.82 -11.26 -2.95
N VAL A 62 2.34 -11.43 -4.16
CA VAL A 62 2.00 -12.56 -5.05
C VAL A 62 2.24 -13.90 -4.37
N ASP A 63 3.42 -14.08 -3.77
CA ASP A 63 3.80 -15.31 -3.05
C ASP A 63 2.88 -15.58 -1.85
N LEU A 64 2.46 -14.52 -1.13
CA LEU A 64 1.57 -14.63 0.01
C LEU A 64 0.11 -14.96 -0.37
N THR A 65 -0.37 -14.44 -1.51
CA THR A 65 -1.73 -14.70 -2.01
C THR A 65 -1.88 -16.02 -2.77
N GLY A 66 -0.78 -16.56 -3.30
CA GLY A 66 -0.79 -17.73 -4.18
C GLY A 66 -1.44 -17.46 -5.55
N GLU A 67 -1.32 -18.41 -6.49
CA GLU A 67 -1.78 -18.26 -7.89
C GLU A 67 -3.29 -18.04 -8.08
N ASP A 68 -4.12 -18.25 -7.05
CA ASP A 68 -5.58 -18.09 -7.15
C ASP A 68 -6.10 -16.72 -6.73
N ALA A 69 -5.50 -16.07 -5.73
CA ALA A 69 -5.90 -14.71 -5.33
C ALA A 69 -5.21 -13.62 -6.18
N THR A 70 -4.05 -13.91 -6.78
CA THR A 70 -3.42 -13.04 -7.79
C THR A 70 -4.22 -12.91 -9.08
N LYS A 71 -5.17 -13.80 -9.36
CA LYS A 71 -6.09 -13.62 -10.50
C LYS A 71 -6.96 -12.35 -10.37
N MET A 72 -7.15 -11.84 -9.15
CA MET A 72 -7.86 -10.58 -8.89
C MET A 72 -6.93 -9.39 -8.67
N LEU A 73 -5.64 -9.65 -8.40
CA LEU A 73 -4.60 -8.65 -8.12
C LEU A 73 -3.51 -8.75 -9.19
N ASP A 74 -3.68 -8.00 -10.27
CA ASP A 74 -2.66 -7.89 -11.30
C ASP A 74 -1.44 -7.09 -10.79
N SER A 75 -0.23 -7.47 -11.23
CA SER A 75 1.01 -6.78 -10.85
C SER A 75 0.99 -5.29 -11.18
N ALA A 76 0.32 -4.88 -12.25
CA ALA A 76 0.15 -3.47 -12.60
C ALA A 76 -0.77 -2.74 -11.61
N MET A 77 -1.81 -3.40 -11.10
CA MET A 77 -2.70 -2.83 -10.08
C MET A 77 -1.97 -2.65 -8.76
N ILE A 78 -1.19 -3.65 -8.34
CA ILE A 78 -0.34 -3.53 -7.14
C ILE A 78 0.65 -2.38 -7.36
N GLY A 79 1.33 -2.33 -8.51
CA GLY A 79 2.25 -1.22 -8.83
C GLY A 79 1.61 0.16 -8.76
N ALA A 80 0.38 0.32 -9.28
CA ALA A 80 -0.36 1.58 -9.20
C ALA A 80 -0.67 1.97 -7.75
N VAL A 81 -1.11 1.02 -6.91
CA VAL A 81 -1.34 1.26 -5.47
C VAL A 81 -0.06 1.73 -4.79
N LEU A 82 1.07 1.05 -5.02
CA LEU A 82 2.34 1.39 -4.38
C LEU A 82 2.87 2.77 -4.83
N SER A 83 2.65 3.13 -6.10
CA SER A 83 3.01 4.45 -6.63
C SER A 83 2.22 5.57 -5.94
N TRP A 84 0.91 5.38 -5.75
CA TRP A 84 0.09 6.36 -5.05
C TRP A 84 0.40 6.42 -3.56
N GLU A 85 0.73 5.30 -2.94
CA GLU A 85 1.24 5.30 -1.56
C GLU A 85 2.51 6.15 -1.41
N ASP A 86 3.46 6.07 -2.35
CA ASP A 86 4.66 6.91 -2.34
C ASP A 86 4.31 8.41 -2.37
N GLU A 87 3.32 8.80 -3.18
CA GLU A 87 2.85 10.18 -3.23
C GLU A 87 2.19 10.61 -1.92
N PHE A 88 1.32 9.77 -1.34
CA PHE A 88 0.68 10.06 -0.07
C PHE A 88 1.71 10.24 1.05
N LEU A 89 2.67 9.32 1.15
CA LEU A 89 3.73 9.36 2.15
C LEU A 89 4.64 10.57 1.97
N ALA A 90 4.93 10.96 0.72
CA ALA A 90 5.66 12.19 0.42
C ALA A 90 4.90 13.44 0.88
N LEU A 91 3.59 13.50 0.66
CA LEU A 91 2.73 14.59 1.14
C LEU A 91 2.63 14.63 2.68
N ALA A 92 2.60 13.47 3.32
CA ALA A 92 2.59 13.32 4.77
C ALA A 92 3.97 13.51 5.42
N ASN A 93 5.04 13.63 4.62
CA ASN A 93 6.43 13.70 5.06
C ASN A 93 6.83 12.48 5.93
N ILE A 94 6.36 11.28 5.54
CA ILE A 94 6.64 10.01 6.21
C ILE A 94 7.59 9.18 5.33
N PRO A 95 8.77 8.77 5.83
CA PRO A 95 9.61 7.83 5.10
C PRO A 95 8.95 6.45 5.03
N ARG A 96 8.84 5.89 3.83
CA ARG A 96 8.21 4.57 3.62
C ARG A 96 8.85 3.45 4.44
N VAL A 97 10.19 3.49 4.58
CA VAL A 97 10.98 2.57 5.42
C VAL A 97 10.66 2.67 6.93
N GLU A 98 10.09 3.79 7.36
CA GLU A 98 9.68 4.02 8.77
C GLU A 98 8.18 3.81 8.98
N SER A 99 7.42 3.58 7.89
CA SER A 99 5.96 3.48 7.88
C SER A 99 5.40 2.12 8.28
#